data_AF-A0A0M2NKJ0-F1
#
_entry.id   AF-A0A0M2NKJ0-F1
#
_cell.length_a   1.000
_cell.length_b   1.000
_cell.length_c   1.000
_cell.angle_alpha   90.00
_cell.angle_beta   90.00
_cell.angle_gamma   90.00
#
_symmetry.space_group_name_H-M   'P 1'
#
loop_
_entity.id
_entity.type
_entity.pdbx_description
1 polymer ?
#
loop_
_entity_poly.entity_id
_entity_poly.type
_entity_poly.pdbx_seq_one_letter_code
_entity_poly.pdbx_strand_id
1 'polypeptide(L)' 'MKICPLCKTKFEDSAEFCPHCKAQLEDLKQVEQEEKKPVPKSFWIALLATFAFIGGFILLYKLVYSQFM' A
#
# COMPACT_ATOMS: atom_id res chain seq x y z
N MET A 1 19.39 21.37 -10.32
CA MET A 1 19.40 21.12 -11.77
C MET A 1 18.76 19.76 -11.99
N LYS A 2 17.75 19.67 -12.86
CA LYS A 2 17.07 18.40 -13.15
C LYS A 2 17.60 17.82 -14.46
N ILE A 3 17.59 16.50 -14.53
CA ILE A 3 17.92 15.72 -15.73
C ILE A 3 16.61 15.16 -16.28
N CYS A 4 16.39 15.28 -17.59
CA CYS A 4 15.16 14.75 -18.17
C CYS A 4 15.27 13.21 -18.21
N PRO A 5 14.30 12.45 -17.70
CA PRO A 5 14.36 10.99 -17.72
C PRO A 5 14.33 10.40 -19.14
N LEU A 6 13.82 11.14 -20.13
CA LEU A 6 13.65 10.66 -21.51
C LEU A 6 14.82 11.03 -22.41
N CYS A 7 15.26 12.29 -22.40
CA CYS A 7 16.30 12.76 -23.32
C CYS A 7 17.65 13.05 -22.64
N LYS A 8 17.75 12.87 -21.32
CA LYS A 8 18.95 13.12 -20.51
C LYS A 8 19.54 14.53 -20.65
N THR A 9 18.75 15.48 -21.13
CA THR A 9 19.14 16.89 -21.17
C THR A 9 19.06 17.47 -19.76
N LYS A 10 20.06 18.27 -19.40
CA LYS A 10 20.10 19.03 -18.14
C LYS A 10 19.34 20.34 -18.33
N PHE A 11 18.47 20.69 -17.40
CA PHE A 11 17.71 21.93 -17.43
C PHE A 11 17.47 22.46 -16.01
N GLU A 12 16.99 23.69 -15.92
CA GLU A 12 16.72 24.38 -14.66
C GLU A 12 15.52 23.77 -13.93
N ASP A 13 15.58 23.77 -12.58
CA ASP A 13 14.64 23.00 -11.76
C ASP A 13 13.17 23.45 -11.84
N SER A 14 12.92 24.63 -12.43
CA SER A 14 11.64 25.31 -12.56
C SER A 14 10.84 24.96 -13.82
N ALA A 15 11.36 24.16 -14.74
CA ALA A 15 10.65 23.81 -15.97
C ALA A 15 9.64 22.65 -15.76
N GLU A 16 8.37 22.92 -16.08
CA GLU A 16 7.26 21.96 -16.10
C GLU A 16 7.40 20.93 -17.24
N PHE A 17 8.03 21.37 -18.34
CA PHE A 17 8.30 20.59 -19.54
C PHE A 17 9.79 20.60 -19.88
N CYS A 18 10.28 19.50 -20.45
CA CYS A 18 11.67 19.46 -20.89
C CYS A 18 11.85 20.36 -22.13
N PRO A 19 12.81 21.31 -22.13
CA PRO A 19 13.00 22.24 -23.26
C PRO A 19 13.45 21.54 -24.56
N HIS A 20 14.01 20.33 -24.47
CA HIS A 20 14.53 19.60 -25.62
C HIS A 20 13.53 18.60 -26.20
N CYS A 21 12.91 17.76 -25.36
CA CYS A 21 11.97 16.72 -25.83
C CYS A 21 10.50 17.01 -25.54
N LYS A 22 10.19 18.15 -24.89
CA LYS A 22 8.84 18.59 -24.52
C LYS A 22 8.04 17.61 -23.63
N ALA A 23 8.73 16.65 -23.03
CA ALA A 23 8.11 15.74 -22.07
C ALA A 23 7.63 16.51 -20.84
N GLN A 24 6.46 16.15 -20.31
CA GLN A 24 5.90 16.68 -19.07
C GLN A 24 6.58 16.05 -17.86
N LEU A 25 6.99 16.84 -16.87
CA LEU A 25 7.76 16.38 -15.71
C LEU A 25 6.97 16.40 -14.39
N GLU A 26 5.74 16.92 -14.42
CA GLU A 26 4.92 17.16 -13.23
C GLU A 26 4.33 15.87 -12.65
N ASP A 27 4.07 14.86 -13.48
CA ASP A 27 3.40 13.61 -13.09
C ASP A 27 4.23 12.72 -12.15
N LEU A 28 5.54 12.94 -12.06
CA LEU A 28 6.43 12.09 -11.25
C LEU A 28 6.35 12.39 -9.74
N LYS A 29 5.75 13.51 -9.34
CA LYS A 29 5.68 13.90 -7.91
C LYS A 29 4.54 13.25 -7.14
N GLN A 30 3.50 12.77 -7.81
CA GLN A 30 2.29 12.26 -7.15
C GLN A 30 2.32 10.76 -6.86
N VAL A 31 3.19 10.00 -7.53
CA VAL A 31 3.24 8.53 -7.39
C VAL A 31 4.02 8.09 -6.14
N GLU A 32 4.96 8.90 -5.65
CA GLU A 32 5.85 8.49 -4.54
C GLU A 32 5.21 8.62 -3.14
N GLN A 33 4.04 9.27 -3.01
CA GLN A 33 3.38 9.47 -1.71
C GLN A 33 2.23 8.51 -1.40
N GLU A 34 1.90 7.56 -2.29
CA GLU A 34 0.84 6.58 -2.03
C GLU A 34 1.34 5.18 -1.62
N GLU A 35 2.64 4.89 -1.69
CA GLU A 35 3.13 3.51 -1.52
C GLU A 35 3.63 3.12 -0.11
N LYS A 36 3.44 3.96 0.92
CA LYS A 36 3.76 3.60 2.32
C LYS A 36 2.75 4.15 3.32
N LYS A 37 1.46 3.87 3.14
CA LYS A 37 0.55 3.93 4.30
C LYS A 37 0.70 2.61 5.07
N PRO A 38 1.29 2.63 6.29
CA PRO A 38 1.38 1.42 7.10
C PRO A 38 -0.04 0.89 7.32
N VAL A 39 -0.20 -0.42 7.18
CA VAL A 39 -1.48 -1.13 7.28
C VAL A 39 -2.26 -0.60 8.48
N PRO A 40 -3.50 -0.09 8.29
CA PRO A 40 -4.23 0.56 9.37
C PRO A 40 -4.43 -0.42 10.52
N LYS A 41 -4.22 0.03 11.77
CA LYS A 41 -4.33 -0.81 12.98
C LYS A 41 -5.68 -1.56 13.06
N SER A 42 -6.74 -0.98 12.49
CA SER A 42 -8.06 -1.63 12.36
C SER A 42 -8.02 -2.95 11.59
N PHE A 43 -7.13 -3.10 10.61
CA PHE A 43 -6.97 -4.34 9.85
C PHE A 43 -6.43 -5.48 10.74
N TRP A 44 -5.45 -5.17 11.59
CA TRP A 44 -4.88 -6.15 12.52
C TRP A 44 -5.86 -6.56 13.61
N ILE A 45 -6.66 -5.62 14.11
CA ILE A 45 -7.72 -5.89 15.10
C ILE A 45 -8.79 -6.79 14.48
N ALA A 46 -9.23 -6.51 13.25
CA ALA A 46 -10.21 -7.33 12.53
C ALA A 46 -9.69 -8.75 12.25
N LEU A 47 -8.42 -8.87 11.86
CA LEU A 47 -7.77 -10.16 11.61
C LEU A 47 -7.75 -11.03 12.87
N LEU A 48 -7.28 -10.48 13.99
CA LEU A 48 -7.23 -11.19 15.27
C LEU A 48 -8.62 -11.57 15.80
N ALA A 49 -9.61 -10.66 15.67
CA ALA A 49 -10.98 -10.94 16.08
C ALA A 49 -11.57 -12.13 15.31
N THR A 50 -11.32 -12.20 14.01
CA THR A 50 -11.78 -13.30 13.15
C THR A 50 -11.16 -14.62 13.57
N PHE A 51 -9.84 -14.65 13.79
CA PHE A 51 -9.14 -15.86 14.24
C PHE A 51 -9.62 -16.32 15.63
N ALA A 52 -9.83 -15.41 16.56
CA ALA A 52 -10.35 -15.73 17.89
C ALA A 52 -11.76 -16.33 17.81
N PHE A 53 -12.62 -15.78 16.94
CA PHE A 53 -13.98 -16.26 16.74
C PHE A 53 -14.01 -17.68 16.15
N ILE A 54 -13.20 -17.93 15.11
CA ILE A 54 -13.07 -19.26 14.50
C ILE A 54 -12.53 -20.26 15.53
N GLY A 55 -11.48 -19.89 16.27
CA GLY A 55 -10.90 -20.73 17.32
C GLY A 55 -11.92 -21.09 18.40
N GLY A 56 -12.70 -20.12 18.87
CA GLY A 56 -13.77 -20.34 19.84
C GLY A 56 -14.85 -21.29 19.32
N PHE A 57 -15.27 -21.15 18.07
CA PHE A 57 -16.24 -22.05 17.44
C PHE A 57 -15.72 -23.49 17.32
N ILE A 58 -14.46 -23.67 16.92
CA ILE A 58 -13.83 -25.01 16.85
C ILE A 58 -13.77 -25.65 18.23
N LEU A 59 -13.42 -24.87 19.27
CA LEU A 59 -13.34 -25.34 20.65
C LEU A 59 -14.71 -25.75 21.16
N LEU A 60 -15.75 -24.94 20.92
CA LEU A 60 -17.13 -25.29 21.23
C LEU A 60 -17.59 -26.55 20.50
N TYR A 61 -17.28 -26.65 19.20
CA TYR A 61 -17.64 -27.83 18.40
C TYR A 61 -17.00 -29.10 18.97
N LYS A 62 -15.72 -29.04 19.34
CA LYS A 62 -15.01 -30.14 20.02
C LYS A 62 -15.63 -30.50 21.37
N LEU A 63 -16.04 -29.51 22.15
CA LEU A 63 -16.61 -29.69 23.49
C LEU A 63 -18.00 -30.33 23.42
N VAL A 64 -18.85 -29.86 22.51
CA VAL A 64 -20.17 -30.45 22.22
C VAL A 64 -20.01 -31.87 21.69
N TYR A 65 -19.11 -32.08 20.73
CA TYR A 65 -18.86 -33.40 20.16
C TYR A 65 -18.33 -34.40 21.19
N SER A 66 -17.50 -33.94 22.13
CA SER A 66 -17.00 -34.73 23.27
C SER A 66 -18.07 -35.09 24.31
N GLN A 67 -19.13 -34.30 24.45
CA GLN A 67 -20.22 -34.57 25.39
C GLN A 67 -21.30 -35.47 24.79
N PHE A 68 -21.44 -35.47 23.47
CA PHE A 68 -22.49 -36.20 22.75
C PHE A 68 -22.04 -37.56 22.18
N MET A 69 -20.76 -37.90 22.25
CA MET A 69 -20.19 -39.17 21.75
C MET A 69 -19.48 -39.94 22.87
#